data_AF-A0A0D0JIJ4-F1
#
_entry.id   AF-A0A0D0JIJ4-F1
#
_cell.length_a   1.000
_cell.length_b   1.000
_cell.length_c   1.000
_cell.angle_alpha   90.00
_cell.angle_beta   90.00
_cell.angle_gamma   90.00
#
_symmetry.space_group_name_H-M   'P 1'
#
loop_
_entity.id
_entity.type
_entity.pdbx_description
1 polymer ?
#
loop_
_entity_poly.entity_id
_entity_poly.type
_entity_poly.pdbx_seq_one_letter_code
_entity_poly.pdbx_strand_id
1 'polypeptide(L)'
;MSFLPSRRRRRVLLGAAALTAATIAVAGCATQSPESGGEGADGDFSGQTLNALLITSHEGAGNWLKEHFEEETGAEVNLTIVPYDEIGSTLALDQQSGANTFDVAAPWYVSIGDLAEGGSIQDLTDWIDETPSLDTDDFIPSINDPYTLVGDRRYGLPFDGDTHVLFYNKEILERNGITEPPATWDEYLADVKTITENEGDDGVYGSAIFGQKSPLILGAAYANRLAGFGGEFVDEDGKPTINSPEAVAAAEALVDAVPYAFPTAAETDFGVGNGAWYDGKVAFIENWTDLGVGSE
;
A
#
# COMPACT_ATOMS: atom_id res chain seq x y z
N MET A 1 6.68 29.04 -76.10
CA MET A 1 7.68 27.95 -76.11
C MET A 1 7.42 27.08 -74.89
N SER A 2 7.39 25.76 -74.90
CA SER A 2 7.12 24.72 -75.90
C SER A 2 7.56 23.39 -75.27
N PHE A 3 6.65 22.41 -75.25
CA PHE A 3 6.90 20.96 -75.14
C PHE A 3 7.45 20.32 -73.85
N LEU A 4 6.57 19.51 -73.23
CA LEU A 4 6.90 18.23 -72.60
C LEU A 4 7.40 17.22 -73.66
N PRO A 5 8.23 16.23 -73.28
CA PRO A 5 7.77 14.83 -73.24
C PRO A 5 8.34 14.07 -72.01
N SER A 6 7.66 13.16 -71.31
CA SER A 6 6.87 11.95 -71.65
C SER A 6 7.67 10.63 -71.78
N ARG A 7 7.44 9.71 -70.81
CA ARG A 7 7.41 8.23 -70.88
C ARG A 7 8.61 7.47 -71.50
N ARG A 8 9.13 6.47 -70.75
CA ARG A 8 8.77 5.03 -70.94
C ARG A 8 9.39 4.07 -69.90
N ARG A 9 8.61 3.08 -69.47
CA ARG A 9 9.04 1.84 -68.76
C ARG A 9 9.77 0.89 -69.73
N ARG A 10 10.61 -0.04 -69.23
CA ARG A 10 10.57 -1.49 -69.54
C ARG A 10 11.63 -2.36 -68.82
N ARG A 11 11.14 -3.45 -68.19
CA ARG A 11 11.71 -4.83 -68.09
C ARG A 11 13.08 -4.99 -67.38
N VAL A 12 13.21 -5.73 -66.27
CA VAL A 12 12.91 -7.17 -65.99
C VAL A 12 13.84 -8.15 -66.73
N LEU A 13 14.78 -8.70 -65.97
CA LEU A 13 15.48 -10.00 -66.07
C LEU A 13 15.88 -10.31 -64.59
N LEU A 14 15.25 -11.20 -63.83
CA LEU A 14 15.23 -12.68 -63.89
C LEU A 14 16.62 -13.33 -63.87
N GLY A 15 16.98 -13.90 -62.72
CA GLY A 15 18.14 -14.75 -62.48
C GLY A 15 18.01 -15.50 -61.15
N ALA A 16 17.62 -16.78 -61.20
CA ALA A 16 17.75 -17.75 -60.10
C ALA A 16 19.09 -18.53 -60.32
N ALA A 17 19.68 -19.34 -59.42
CA ALA A 17 19.39 -19.80 -58.05
C ALA A 17 20.78 -20.07 -57.36
N ALA A 18 21.05 -20.94 -56.36
CA ALA A 18 20.29 -21.93 -55.58
C ALA A 18 21.12 -22.43 -54.37
N LEU A 19 20.50 -22.71 -53.20
CA LEU A 19 20.97 -23.61 -52.11
C LEU A 19 22.30 -23.21 -51.39
N THR A 20 22.62 -23.56 -50.12
CA THR A 20 21.93 -24.17 -48.96
C THR A 20 22.78 -23.95 -47.71
N ALA A 21 22.18 -23.73 -46.54
CA ALA A 21 22.61 -24.32 -45.26
C ALA A 21 21.51 -24.07 -44.21
N ALA A 22 21.11 -25.12 -43.48
CA ALA A 22 20.21 -25.00 -42.35
C ALA A 22 20.99 -25.19 -41.04
N THR A 23 20.75 -24.31 -40.06
CA THR A 23 21.09 -24.54 -38.66
C THR A 23 19.87 -24.30 -37.81
N ILE A 24 19.31 -25.37 -37.25
CA ILE A 24 18.30 -25.33 -36.20
C ILE A 24 19.05 -25.33 -34.86
N ALA A 25 18.83 -24.30 -34.06
CA ALA A 25 19.07 -24.28 -32.61
C ALA A 25 17.90 -23.51 -32.00
N VAL A 26 16.89 -24.24 -31.51
CA VAL A 26 16.60 -24.42 -30.07
C VAL A 26 15.93 -23.20 -29.45
N ALA A 27 14.71 -23.40 -28.97
CA ALA A 27 13.94 -22.41 -28.24
C ALA A 27 14.57 -22.13 -26.87
N GLY A 28 14.57 -20.87 -26.47
CA GLY A 28 14.74 -20.44 -25.09
C GLY A 28 13.68 -19.39 -24.79
N CYS A 29 12.70 -19.73 -23.95
CA CYS A 29 11.84 -18.72 -23.35
C CYS A 29 12.71 -17.89 -22.42
N ALA A 30 13.00 -16.64 -22.78
CA ALA A 30 13.38 -15.62 -21.82
C ALA A 30 12.11 -14.83 -21.51
N THR A 31 11.72 -14.82 -20.24
CA THR A 31 10.69 -13.93 -19.71
C THR A 31 11.09 -12.49 -20.02
N GLN A 32 10.32 -11.81 -20.87
CA GLN A 32 10.37 -10.35 -20.90
C GLN A 32 9.77 -9.86 -19.59
N SER A 33 10.64 -9.40 -18.69
CA SER A 33 10.24 -8.34 -17.75
C SER A 33 9.66 -7.17 -18.58
N PRO A 34 8.67 -6.44 -18.07
CA PRO A 34 8.29 -5.18 -18.70
C PRO A 34 9.52 -4.27 -18.71
N GLU A 35 9.93 -3.79 -19.88
CA GLU A 35 10.77 -2.59 -19.95
C GLU A 35 9.88 -1.42 -19.53
N SER A 36 9.92 -1.07 -18.24
CA SER A 36 9.36 0.17 -17.70
C SER A 36 10.21 1.34 -18.20
N GLY A 37 10.07 1.66 -19.48
CA GLY A 37 10.65 2.84 -20.12
C GLY A 37 9.92 4.11 -19.68
N GLY A 38 9.99 4.44 -18.38
CA GLY A 38 9.81 5.79 -17.91
C GLY A 38 11.08 6.58 -18.20
N GLU A 39 10.95 7.76 -18.80
CA GLU A 39 12.06 8.72 -18.87
C GLU A 39 12.27 9.30 -17.46
N GLY A 40 13.11 8.62 -16.67
CA GLY A 40 13.58 9.07 -15.36
C GLY A 40 14.27 10.44 -15.46
N ALA A 41 14.25 11.19 -14.36
CA ALA A 41 14.54 12.63 -14.35
C ALA A 41 15.83 13.02 -15.10
N ASP A 42 15.70 13.99 -16.02
CA ASP A 42 16.81 14.66 -16.71
C ASP A 42 17.71 15.41 -15.69
N GLY A 43 18.68 14.73 -15.07
CA GLY A 43 19.65 15.38 -14.19
C GLY A 43 20.75 14.47 -13.63
N ASP A 44 21.98 14.97 -13.62
CA ASP A 44 23.07 14.48 -12.78
C ASP A 44 23.01 15.23 -11.45
N PHE A 45 22.65 14.53 -10.38
CA PHE A 45 22.51 15.07 -9.03
C PHE A 45 23.73 14.77 -8.14
N SER A 46 24.86 14.37 -8.73
CA SER A 46 26.11 14.05 -8.04
C SER A 46 26.52 15.11 -6.99
N GLY A 47 26.63 14.67 -5.74
CA GLY A 47 27.03 15.53 -4.61
C GLY A 47 25.89 16.33 -3.98
N GLN A 48 24.64 16.04 -4.32
CA GLN A 48 23.45 16.44 -3.56
C GLN A 48 23.05 15.30 -2.61
N THR A 49 22.38 15.65 -1.51
CA THR A 49 21.90 14.70 -0.51
C THR A 49 20.42 14.98 -0.24
N LEU A 50 19.61 13.92 -0.19
CA LEU A 50 18.18 13.95 0.12
C LEU A 50 17.93 13.21 1.44
N ASN A 51 17.27 13.85 2.41
CA ASN A 51 16.98 13.27 3.71
C ASN A 51 15.50 12.87 3.77
N ALA A 52 15.23 11.56 3.81
CA ALA A 52 13.88 11.00 3.79
C ALA A 52 13.49 10.42 5.16
N LEU A 53 12.31 10.79 5.65
CA LEU A 53 11.72 10.28 6.90
C LEU A 53 10.63 9.24 6.58
N LEU A 54 10.85 7.99 6.99
CA LEU A 54 9.95 6.86 6.74
C LEU A 54 9.54 6.16 8.05
N ILE A 55 8.44 5.40 7.97
CA ILE A 55 7.97 4.53 9.04
C ILE A 55 8.62 3.14 8.99
N THR A 56 8.65 2.41 10.11
CA THR A 56 9.28 1.09 10.22
C THR A 56 8.81 0.06 9.19
N SER A 57 7.52 0.04 8.83
CA SER A 57 7.00 -0.89 7.79
C SER A 57 7.56 -0.60 6.40
N HIS A 58 8.00 0.64 6.13
CA HIS A 58 8.56 1.05 4.85
C HIS A 58 10.09 0.93 4.77
N GLU A 59 10.79 0.49 5.82
CA GLU A 59 12.26 0.40 5.82
C GLU A 59 12.81 -0.47 4.67
N GLY A 60 12.18 -1.61 4.39
CA GLY A 60 12.59 -2.50 3.30
C GLY A 60 12.47 -1.85 1.92
N ALA A 61 11.30 -1.27 1.61
CA ALA A 61 11.06 -0.57 0.36
C ALA A 61 11.91 0.70 0.23
N GLY A 62 12.07 1.46 1.31
CA GLY A 62 12.91 2.67 1.35
C GLY A 62 14.37 2.37 1.03
N ASN A 63 14.95 1.30 1.59
CA ASN A 63 16.32 0.88 1.25
C ASN A 63 16.46 0.46 -0.22
N TRP A 64 15.47 -0.25 -0.77
CA TRP A 64 15.44 -0.63 -2.19
C TRP A 64 15.35 0.60 -3.12
N LEU A 65 14.48 1.56 -2.81
CA LEU A 65 14.33 2.81 -3.56
C LEU A 65 15.57 3.69 -3.48
N LYS A 66 16.21 3.76 -2.30
CA LYS A 66 17.50 4.44 -2.12
C LYS A 66 18.53 3.90 -3.10
N GLU A 67 18.72 2.57 -3.17
CA GLU A 67 19.72 1.96 -4.06
C GLU A 67 19.48 2.35 -5.54
N HIS A 68 18.24 2.28 -6.02
CA HIS A 68 17.90 2.62 -7.40
C HIS A 68 18.01 4.13 -7.68
N PHE A 69 17.52 4.98 -6.77
CA PHE A 69 17.59 6.43 -6.94
C PHE A 69 19.04 6.94 -6.93
N GLU A 70 19.90 6.38 -6.07
CA GLU A 70 21.33 6.71 -6.04
C GLU A 70 22.05 6.24 -7.33
N GLU A 71 21.70 5.07 -7.88
CA GLU A 71 22.26 4.58 -9.16
C GLU A 71 21.80 5.42 -10.36
N GLU A 72 20.51 5.78 -10.43
CA GLU A 72 19.95 6.54 -11.55
C GLU A 72 20.35 8.02 -11.55
N THR A 73 20.44 8.65 -10.38
CA THR A 73 20.61 10.13 -10.26
C THR A 73 22.00 10.57 -9.82
N GLY A 74 22.78 9.70 -9.15
CA GLY A 74 24.04 10.05 -8.50
C GLY A 74 23.92 10.87 -7.21
N ALA A 75 22.70 11.17 -6.74
CA ALA A 75 22.48 11.75 -5.42
C ALA A 75 22.83 10.76 -4.28
N GLU A 76 22.90 11.25 -3.04
CA GLU A 76 22.91 10.43 -1.82
C GLU A 76 21.55 10.53 -1.10
N VAL A 77 21.01 9.43 -0.61
CA VAL A 77 19.74 9.39 0.14
C VAL A 77 19.97 8.93 1.57
N ASN A 78 19.67 9.78 2.55
CA ASN A 78 19.69 9.45 3.97
C ASN A 78 18.30 9.04 4.44
N LEU A 79 18.14 7.77 4.85
CA LEU A 79 16.88 7.30 5.44
C LEU A 79 16.92 7.47 6.96
N THR A 80 15.88 8.10 7.51
CA THR A 80 15.57 8.08 8.94
C THR A 80 14.30 7.27 9.14
N ILE A 81 14.37 6.20 9.93
CA ILE A 81 13.24 5.30 10.20
C ILE A 81 12.72 5.58 11.61
N VAL A 82 11.41 5.81 11.74
CA VAL A 82 10.73 6.05 13.02
C VAL A 82 9.53 5.11 13.21
N PRO A 83 9.05 4.88 14.45
CA PRO A 83 7.77 4.24 14.70
C PRO A 83 6.62 5.01 14.03
N TYR A 84 5.56 4.28 13.64
CA TYR A 84 4.41 4.85 12.93
C TYR A 84 3.79 6.05 13.64
N ASP A 85 3.51 5.92 14.94
CA ASP A 85 2.87 6.94 15.76
C ASP A 85 3.78 8.17 16.01
N GLU A 86 5.07 8.12 15.64
CA GLU A 86 6.05 9.20 15.87
C GLU A 86 6.28 10.11 14.64
N ILE A 87 5.98 9.66 13.41
CA ILE A 87 6.37 10.39 12.19
C ILE A 87 5.80 11.80 12.08
N GLY A 88 4.49 11.97 12.33
CA GLY A 88 3.83 13.28 12.28
C GLY A 88 4.37 14.24 13.35
N SER A 89 4.67 13.71 14.56
CA SER A 89 5.26 14.52 15.63
C SER A 89 6.71 14.92 15.32
N THR A 90 7.46 14.05 14.62
CA THR A 90 8.84 14.30 14.18
C THR A 90 8.89 15.42 13.15
N LEU A 91 8.03 15.38 12.12
CA LEU A 91 7.89 16.46 11.13
C LEU A 91 7.50 17.78 11.77
N ALA A 92 6.49 17.76 12.64
CA ALA A 92 6.03 18.96 13.32
C ALA A 92 7.12 19.60 14.21
N LEU A 93 7.96 18.79 14.86
CA LEU A 93 9.07 19.30 15.69
C LEU A 93 10.24 19.81 14.84
N ASP A 94 10.59 19.13 13.75
CA ASP A 94 11.63 19.55 12.82
C ASP A 94 11.31 20.93 12.22
N GLN A 95 10.06 21.10 11.77
CA GLN A 95 9.53 22.38 11.29
C GLN A 95 9.49 23.47 12.38
N GLN A 96 8.92 23.17 13.56
CA GLN A 96 8.79 24.17 14.65
C GLN A 96 10.15 24.65 15.18
N SER A 97 11.16 23.78 15.14
CA SER A 97 12.53 24.14 15.54
C SER A 97 13.25 25.01 14.50
N GLY A 98 12.75 25.03 13.26
CA GLY A 98 13.41 25.66 12.11
C GLY A 98 14.63 24.87 11.61
N ALA A 99 14.80 23.61 12.02
CA ALA A 99 15.87 22.75 11.53
C ALA A 99 15.65 22.38 10.06
N ASN A 100 14.42 22.00 9.68
CA ASN A 100 14.04 21.60 8.32
C ASN A 100 15.02 20.54 7.77
N THR A 101 15.20 19.46 8.55
CA THR A 101 16.16 18.38 8.31
C THR A 101 15.70 17.44 7.21
N PHE A 102 14.38 17.28 7.04
CA PHE A 102 13.80 16.30 6.12
C PHE A 102 13.29 16.96 4.83
N ASP A 103 13.79 16.48 3.70
CA ASP A 103 13.42 16.93 2.36
C ASP A 103 12.18 16.19 1.83
N VAL A 104 12.01 14.92 2.24
CA VAL A 104 10.87 14.05 1.87
C VAL A 104 10.41 13.27 3.10
N ALA A 105 9.11 12.98 3.19
CA ALA A 105 8.58 12.09 4.21
C ALA A 105 7.37 11.31 3.71
N ALA A 106 7.13 10.14 4.31
CA ALA A 106 5.95 9.31 4.06
C ALA A 106 5.03 9.24 5.32
N PRO A 107 4.39 10.36 5.73
CA PRO A 107 3.47 10.36 6.85
C PRO A 107 2.16 9.61 6.51
N TRP A 108 1.40 9.23 7.54
CA TRP A 108 0.10 8.60 7.35
C TRP A 108 -0.90 9.56 6.70
N TYR A 109 -1.64 9.10 5.68
CA TYR A 109 -2.59 9.90 4.91
C TYR A 109 -3.59 10.72 5.76
N VAL A 110 -4.12 10.18 6.87
CA VAL A 110 -5.07 10.93 7.71
C VAL A 110 -4.45 12.15 8.39
N SER A 111 -3.12 12.20 8.51
CA SER A 111 -2.39 13.33 9.11
C SER A 111 -2.02 14.43 8.11
N ILE A 112 -2.25 14.23 6.80
CA ILE A 112 -1.90 15.19 5.75
C ILE A 112 -2.60 16.54 5.95
N GLY A 113 -3.86 16.55 6.40
CA GLY A 113 -4.58 17.77 6.76
C GLY A 113 -3.90 18.56 7.87
N ASP A 114 -3.66 17.94 9.02
CA ASP A 114 -3.00 18.57 10.18
C ASP A 114 -1.57 19.05 9.84
N LEU A 115 -0.82 18.25 9.05
CA LEU A 115 0.54 18.60 8.62
C LEU A 115 0.55 19.77 7.63
N ALA A 116 -0.42 19.85 6.71
CA ALA A 116 -0.58 20.94 5.77
C ALA A 116 -1.02 22.24 6.48
N GLU A 117 -2.03 22.18 7.35
CA GLU A 117 -2.46 23.34 8.15
C GLU A 117 -1.37 23.83 9.11
N GLY A 118 -0.60 22.91 9.70
CA GLY A 118 0.57 23.22 10.53
C GLY A 118 1.79 23.73 9.74
N GLY A 119 1.77 23.63 8.40
CA GLY A 119 2.89 24.01 7.53
C GLY A 119 4.13 23.12 7.69
N SER A 120 3.94 21.85 8.09
CA SER A 120 4.98 20.82 8.21
C SER A 120 5.27 20.10 6.89
N ILE A 121 4.38 20.22 5.90
CA ILE A 121 4.54 19.75 4.53
C ILE A 121 4.17 20.87 3.54
N GLN A 122 4.78 20.86 2.36
CA GLN A 122 4.58 21.90 1.35
C GLN A 122 3.45 21.54 0.38
N ASP A 123 2.73 22.56 -0.10
CA ASP A 123 1.89 22.46 -1.29
C ASP A 123 2.77 22.17 -2.51
N LEU A 124 2.45 21.08 -3.22
CA LEU A 124 3.17 20.57 -4.40
C LEU A 124 2.39 20.81 -5.70
N THR A 125 1.17 21.36 -5.64
CA THR A 125 0.25 21.45 -6.79
C THR A 125 0.92 22.06 -8.02
N ASP A 126 1.60 23.20 -7.85
CA ASP A 126 2.22 23.92 -8.96
C ASP A 126 3.42 23.13 -9.54
N TRP A 127 4.18 22.39 -8.71
CA TRP A 127 5.27 21.52 -9.19
C TRP A 127 4.75 20.32 -9.97
N ILE A 128 3.60 19.77 -9.56
CA ILE A 128 2.94 18.65 -10.24
C ILE A 128 2.42 19.12 -11.61
N ASP A 129 1.70 20.24 -11.65
CA ASP A 129 1.21 20.85 -12.90
C ASP A 129 2.34 21.22 -13.87
N GLU A 130 3.52 21.60 -13.36
CA GLU A 130 4.72 21.92 -14.14
C GLU A 130 5.58 20.71 -14.53
N THR A 131 5.20 19.47 -14.16
CA THR A 131 5.96 18.23 -14.43
C THR A 131 5.18 17.28 -15.37
N PRO A 132 5.31 17.39 -16.71
CA PRO A 132 4.50 16.61 -17.66
C PRO A 132 4.73 15.10 -17.67
N SER A 133 5.80 14.62 -17.03
CA SER A 133 6.07 13.18 -16.84
C SER A 133 5.31 12.57 -15.65
N LEU A 134 4.70 13.41 -14.80
CA LEU A 134 3.95 12.98 -13.63
C LEU A 134 2.44 12.97 -13.96
N ASP A 135 1.99 11.88 -14.58
CA ASP A 135 0.58 11.69 -14.92
C ASP A 135 -0.25 11.33 -13.68
N THR A 136 -0.86 12.34 -13.06
CA THR A 136 -1.67 12.11 -11.84
C THR A 136 -3.01 11.41 -12.11
N ASP A 137 -3.45 11.31 -13.37
CA ASP A 137 -4.66 10.57 -13.76
C ASP A 137 -4.42 9.05 -13.82
N ASP A 138 -3.15 8.59 -13.82
CA ASP A 138 -2.78 7.16 -13.75
C ASP A 138 -2.77 6.60 -12.31
N PHE A 139 -2.79 7.48 -11.29
CA PHE A 139 -2.97 7.03 -9.91
C PHE A 139 -4.41 6.58 -9.63
N ILE A 140 -4.57 5.56 -8.79
CA ILE A 140 -5.88 5.07 -8.33
C ILE A 140 -6.60 6.22 -7.58
N PRO A 141 -7.76 6.74 -8.04
CA PRO A 141 -8.36 7.94 -7.46
C PRO A 141 -8.75 7.83 -5.98
N SER A 142 -9.18 6.64 -5.54
CA SER A 142 -9.51 6.36 -4.13
C SER A 142 -8.30 6.31 -3.20
N ILE A 143 -7.09 6.39 -3.75
CA ILE A 143 -5.83 6.51 -3.01
C ILE A 143 -5.29 7.93 -3.22
N ASN A 144 -5.20 8.38 -4.48
CA ASN A 144 -4.64 9.69 -4.82
C ASN A 144 -5.24 10.84 -4.03
N ASP A 145 -6.56 10.99 -4.07
CA ASP A 145 -7.20 12.15 -3.46
C ASP A 145 -7.19 12.09 -1.92
N PRO A 146 -7.59 10.99 -1.24
CA PRO A 146 -7.53 10.91 0.23
C PRO A 146 -6.12 10.94 0.82
N TYR A 147 -5.08 10.61 0.03
CA TYR A 147 -3.69 10.59 0.50
C TYR A 147 -2.96 11.92 0.30
N THR A 148 -3.49 12.84 -0.52
CA THR A 148 -2.71 13.99 -0.95
C THR A 148 -3.48 15.32 -1.04
N LEU A 149 -4.81 15.33 -1.12
CA LEU A 149 -5.58 16.58 -1.22
C LEU A 149 -5.90 17.18 0.15
N VAL A 150 -5.72 18.49 0.26
CA VAL A 150 -6.27 19.33 1.33
C VAL A 150 -6.96 20.52 0.66
N GLY A 151 -8.30 20.52 0.68
CA GLY A 151 -9.09 21.45 -0.13
C GLY A 151 -8.95 21.15 -1.62
N ASP A 152 -8.49 22.14 -2.39
CA ASP A 152 -8.23 22.06 -3.84
C ASP A 152 -6.72 22.00 -4.19
N ARG A 153 -5.86 21.74 -3.20
CA ARG A 153 -4.39 21.70 -3.34
C ARG A 153 -3.81 20.36 -2.91
N ARG A 154 -2.73 19.94 -3.57
CA ARG A 154 -2.09 18.63 -3.39
C ARG A 154 -0.76 18.76 -2.63
N TYR A 155 -0.64 18.04 -1.51
CA TYR A 155 0.46 18.12 -0.54
C TYR A 155 1.36 16.87 -0.51
N GLY A 156 1.21 15.99 -1.49
CA GLY A 156 1.97 14.75 -1.58
C GLY A 156 1.73 14.03 -2.90
N LEU A 157 2.34 12.86 -3.05
CA LEU A 157 2.08 11.90 -4.13
C LEU A 157 1.85 10.52 -3.52
N PRO A 158 0.97 9.68 -4.10
CA PRO A 158 0.83 8.30 -3.66
C PRO A 158 2.11 7.52 -3.95
N PHE A 159 2.81 7.15 -2.87
CA PHE A 159 3.93 6.23 -2.91
C PHE A 159 3.48 4.79 -2.64
N ASP A 160 2.46 4.64 -1.78
CA ASP A 160 1.95 3.38 -1.24
C ASP A 160 0.41 3.43 -1.24
N GLY A 161 -0.24 2.27 -1.22
CA GLY A 161 -1.66 2.16 -1.49
C GLY A 161 -2.26 0.80 -1.13
N ASP A 162 -2.57 0.63 0.15
CA ASP A 162 -3.10 -0.62 0.69
C ASP A 162 -4.63 -0.64 0.83
N THR A 163 -5.20 -1.86 0.88
CA THR A 163 -6.59 -2.11 1.28
C THR A 163 -6.60 -3.04 2.48
N HIS A 164 -7.45 -2.75 3.48
CA HIS A 164 -7.63 -3.65 4.61
C HIS A 164 -8.54 -4.81 4.21
N VAL A 165 -8.09 -6.05 4.42
CA VAL A 165 -8.78 -7.29 3.99
C VAL A 165 -8.77 -8.34 5.10
N LEU A 166 -9.62 -9.36 4.96
CA LEU A 166 -9.64 -10.53 5.84
C LEU A 166 -8.79 -11.65 5.23
N PHE A 167 -7.66 -11.96 5.87
CA PHE A 167 -6.85 -13.13 5.56
C PHE A 167 -7.37 -14.34 6.34
N TYR A 168 -7.30 -15.53 5.75
CA TYR A 168 -7.78 -16.78 6.35
C TYR A 168 -6.85 -17.98 6.08
N ASN A 169 -6.60 -18.79 7.11
CA ASN A 169 -5.72 -19.95 7.04
C ASN A 169 -6.52 -21.19 6.58
N LYS A 170 -6.29 -21.59 5.33
CA LYS A 170 -7.00 -22.69 4.67
C LYS A 170 -6.89 -24.03 5.40
N GLU A 171 -5.74 -24.35 5.99
CA GLU A 171 -5.55 -25.62 6.70
C GLU A 171 -6.32 -25.66 8.03
N ILE A 172 -6.43 -24.52 8.73
CA ILE A 172 -7.23 -24.39 9.94
C ILE A 172 -8.72 -24.46 9.59
N LEU A 173 -9.18 -23.78 8.53
CA LEU A 173 -10.56 -23.87 8.07
C LEU A 173 -10.93 -25.31 7.67
N GLU A 174 -10.12 -25.98 6.84
CA GLU A 174 -10.39 -27.34 6.36
C GLU A 174 -10.52 -28.34 7.52
N ARG A 175 -9.60 -28.31 8.50
CA ARG A 175 -9.63 -29.24 9.64
C ARG A 175 -10.75 -28.98 10.65
N ASN A 176 -11.31 -27.76 10.66
CA ASN A 176 -12.53 -27.41 11.39
C ASN A 176 -13.83 -27.65 10.60
N GLY A 177 -13.73 -28.10 9.34
CA GLY A 177 -14.88 -28.36 8.47
C GLY A 177 -15.53 -27.10 7.88
N ILE A 178 -14.84 -25.96 7.92
CA ILE A 178 -15.27 -24.69 7.33
C ILE A 178 -14.79 -24.69 5.87
N THR A 179 -15.72 -24.70 4.91
CA THR A 179 -15.40 -24.92 3.49
C THR A 179 -15.20 -23.63 2.69
N GLU A 180 -15.68 -22.50 3.19
CA GLU A 180 -15.60 -21.17 2.58
C GLU A 180 -15.30 -20.14 3.67
N PRO A 181 -14.56 -19.05 3.39
CA PRO A 181 -14.39 -17.97 4.36
C PRO A 181 -15.73 -17.23 4.61
N PRO A 182 -15.90 -16.61 5.79
CA PRO A 182 -17.14 -15.93 6.16
C PRO A 182 -17.39 -14.72 5.26
N ALA A 183 -18.65 -14.54 4.84
CA ALA A 183 -19.09 -13.39 4.03
C ALA A 183 -19.75 -12.28 4.89
N THR A 184 -20.00 -12.56 6.16
CA THR A 184 -20.66 -11.66 7.13
C THR A 184 -19.98 -11.70 8.50
N TRP A 185 -20.15 -10.66 9.31
CA TRP A 185 -19.63 -10.62 10.67
C TRP A 185 -20.24 -11.69 11.60
N ASP A 186 -21.48 -12.10 11.36
CA ASP A 186 -22.14 -13.19 12.08
C ASP A 186 -21.52 -14.57 11.77
N GLU A 187 -21.21 -14.83 10.48
CA GLU A 187 -20.48 -16.03 10.06
C GLU A 187 -19.05 -16.01 10.62
N TYR A 188 -18.36 -14.87 10.55
CA TYR A 188 -17.02 -14.70 11.13
C TYR A 188 -17.03 -15.02 12.64
N LEU A 189 -18.01 -14.52 13.39
CA LEU A 189 -18.15 -14.80 14.82
C LEU A 189 -18.41 -16.30 15.10
N ALA A 190 -19.20 -16.96 14.25
CA ALA A 190 -19.44 -18.40 14.36
C ALA A 190 -18.18 -19.24 14.05
N ASP A 191 -17.40 -18.84 13.06
CA ASP A 191 -16.17 -19.52 12.65
C ASP A 191 -15.05 -19.35 13.68
N VAL A 192 -14.75 -18.11 14.12
CA VAL A 192 -13.70 -17.86 15.14
C VAL A 192 -14.01 -18.61 16.44
N LYS A 193 -15.29 -18.68 16.81
CA LYS A 193 -15.77 -19.45 17.95
C LYS A 193 -15.52 -20.94 17.76
N THR A 194 -15.98 -21.51 16.65
CA THR A 194 -15.86 -22.94 16.35
C THR A 194 -14.41 -23.39 16.40
N ILE A 195 -13.51 -22.62 15.80
CA ILE A 195 -12.07 -22.91 15.76
C ILE A 195 -11.45 -22.83 17.17
N THR A 196 -11.76 -21.79 17.94
CA THR A 196 -11.21 -21.66 19.30
C THR A 196 -11.75 -22.73 20.26
N GLU A 197 -13.03 -23.10 20.14
CA GLU A 197 -13.64 -24.18 20.94
C GLU A 197 -13.06 -25.56 20.59
N ASN A 198 -12.56 -25.77 19.36
CA ASN A 198 -11.93 -27.01 18.93
C ASN A 198 -10.42 -27.08 19.23
N GLU A 199 -9.68 -25.97 19.11
CA GLU A 199 -8.20 -25.96 19.09
C GLU A 199 -7.52 -24.99 20.07
N GLY A 200 -8.28 -24.24 20.88
CA GLY A 200 -7.72 -23.26 21.83
C GLY A 200 -6.76 -23.88 22.85
N ASP A 201 -7.01 -25.13 23.26
CA ASP A 201 -6.13 -25.91 24.16
C ASP A 201 -4.78 -26.28 23.52
N ASP A 202 -4.72 -26.39 22.18
CA ASP A 202 -3.49 -26.58 21.39
C ASP A 202 -2.82 -25.24 21.01
N GLY A 203 -3.42 -24.13 21.46
CA GLY A 203 -2.95 -22.76 21.25
C GLY A 203 -3.22 -22.23 19.84
N VAL A 204 -4.27 -22.71 19.17
CA VAL A 204 -4.77 -22.15 17.91
C VAL A 204 -6.10 -21.46 18.17
N TYR A 205 -6.24 -20.23 17.70
CA TYR A 205 -7.36 -19.35 18.00
C TYR A 205 -8.11 -18.97 16.72
N GLY A 206 -9.35 -18.53 16.87
CA GLY A 206 -10.17 -18.07 15.76
C GLY A 206 -9.57 -16.88 15.03
N SER A 207 -9.07 -15.88 15.75
CA SER A 207 -8.51 -14.69 15.12
C SER A 207 -7.34 -14.04 15.85
N ALA A 208 -6.57 -13.21 15.14
CA ALA A 208 -5.84 -12.10 15.75
C ALA A 208 -6.69 -10.83 15.65
N ILE A 209 -6.88 -10.13 16.77
CA ILE A 209 -7.59 -8.84 16.81
C ILE A 209 -6.60 -7.77 17.26
N PHE A 210 -6.44 -6.74 16.44
CA PHE A 210 -5.67 -5.54 16.75
C PHE A 210 -6.42 -4.66 17.77
N GLY A 211 -6.11 -4.83 19.06
CA GLY A 211 -6.77 -4.13 20.16
C GLY A 211 -5.88 -3.17 20.95
N GLN A 212 -4.60 -3.01 20.59
CA GLN A 212 -3.74 -2.00 21.23
C GLN A 212 -4.35 -0.59 21.10
N LYS A 213 -4.26 0.20 22.17
CA LYS A 213 -4.82 1.56 22.30
C LYS A 213 -4.03 2.63 21.51
N SER A 214 -3.73 2.37 20.25
CA SER A 214 -3.31 3.37 19.26
C SER A 214 -4.50 3.67 18.32
N PRO A 215 -4.72 4.94 17.90
CA PRO A 215 -5.77 5.29 16.96
C PRO A 215 -5.71 4.51 15.65
N LEU A 216 -4.52 4.20 15.13
CA LEU A 216 -4.34 3.38 13.93
C LEU A 216 -4.78 1.93 14.18
N ILE A 217 -4.21 1.30 15.21
CA ILE A 217 -4.28 -0.15 15.40
C ILE A 217 -5.72 -0.59 15.73
N LEU A 218 -6.32 -0.01 16.77
CA LEU A 218 -7.71 -0.29 17.13
C LEU A 218 -8.69 0.34 16.12
N GLY A 219 -8.33 1.49 15.53
CA GLY A 219 -9.17 2.15 14.54
C GLY A 219 -9.34 1.35 13.25
N ALA A 220 -8.28 0.69 12.76
CA ALA A 220 -8.35 -0.15 11.56
C ALA A 220 -9.27 -1.36 11.75
N ALA A 221 -9.11 -2.12 12.84
CA ALA A 221 -9.98 -3.25 13.18
C ALA A 221 -11.45 -2.82 13.42
N TYR A 222 -11.67 -1.61 13.91
CA TYR A 222 -13.01 -1.04 14.07
C TYR A 222 -13.61 -0.52 12.74
N ALA A 223 -12.81 0.09 11.87
CA ALA A 223 -13.28 0.73 10.63
C ALA A 223 -13.99 -0.25 9.68
N ASN A 224 -13.46 -1.47 9.52
CA ASN A 224 -14.08 -2.50 8.67
C ASN A 224 -15.46 -2.91 9.20
N ARG A 225 -15.60 -3.02 10.52
CA ARG A 225 -16.88 -3.30 11.17
C ARG A 225 -17.83 -2.13 11.00
N LEU A 226 -17.38 -0.90 11.29
CA LEU A 226 -18.19 0.32 11.12
C LEU A 226 -18.78 0.40 9.70
N ALA A 227 -17.94 0.24 8.67
CA ALA A 227 -18.38 0.21 7.28
C ALA A 227 -19.33 -0.97 6.98
N GLY A 228 -19.04 -2.18 7.49
CA GLY A 228 -19.90 -3.36 7.33
C GLY A 228 -21.28 -3.25 8.03
N PHE A 229 -21.39 -2.45 9.09
CA PHE A 229 -22.65 -2.10 9.74
C PHE A 229 -23.32 -0.87 9.11
N GLY A 230 -22.73 -0.26 8.08
CA GLY A 230 -23.27 0.91 7.38
C GLY A 230 -23.13 2.22 8.14
N GLY A 231 -22.20 2.29 9.11
CA GLY A 231 -21.85 3.52 9.82
C GLY A 231 -20.67 4.26 9.19
N GLU A 232 -20.51 5.52 9.60
CA GLU A 232 -19.43 6.41 9.18
C GLU A 232 -18.79 7.06 10.41
N PHE A 233 -17.56 7.59 10.29
CA PHE A 233 -16.86 8.25 11.40
C PHE A 233 -17.37 9.69 11.67
N VAL A 234 -17.84 10.37 10.62
CA VAL A 234 -18.43 11.72 10.66
C VAL A 234 -19.66 11.81 9.75
N ASP A 235 -20.58 12.74 10.03
CA ASP A 235 -21.71 13.08 9.14
C ASP A 235 -21.31 14.04 7.99
N GLU A 236 -22.25 14.35 7.09
CA GLU A 236 -22.07 15.30 5.97
C GLU A 236 -21.65 16.73 6.42
N ASP A 237 -21.90 17.10 7.69
CA ASP A 237 -21.48 18.38 8.28
C ASP A 237 -20.07 18.26 8.95
N GLY A 238 -19.43 17.10 8.90
CA GLY A 238 -18.14 16.81 9.54
C GLY A 238 -18.22 16.54 11.06
N LYS A 239 -19.39 16.24 11.62
CA LYS A 239 -19.55 15.97 13.06
C LYS A 239 -19.36 14.49 13.38
N PRO A 240 -18.64 14.12 14.46
CA PRO A 240 -18.43 12.72 14.83
C PRO A 240 -19.73 11.94 15.08
N THR A 241 -19.82 10.75 14.46
CA THR A 241 -20.98 9.83 14.51
C THR A 241 -20.69 8.54 15.30
N ILE A 242 -19.56 8.48 16.02
CA ILE A 242 -19.03 7.32 16.76
C ILE A 242 -19.97 6.72 17.83
N ASN A 243 -21.12 7.36 18.10
CA ASN A 243 -22.15 6.91 19.03
C ASN A 243 -23.50 6.61 18.34
N SER A 244 -23.54 6.48 17.02
CA SER A 244 -24.72 6.01 16.29
C SER A 244 -25.05 4.54 16.62
N PRO A 245 -26.29 4.06 16.37
CA PRO A 245 -26.63 2.66 16.54
C PRO A 245 -25.71 1.70 15.78
N GLU A 246 -25.31 2.09 14.56
CA GLU A 246 -24.42 1.34 13.68
C GLU A 246 -22.99 1.31 14.23
N ALA A 247 -22.50 2.45 14.71
CA ALA A 247 -21.19 2.58 15.34
C ALA A 247 -21.08 1.78 16.66
N VAL A 248 -22.16 1.72 17.44
CA VAL A 248 -22.25 0.88 18.64
C VAL A 248 -22.29 -0.61 18.27
N ALA A 249 -23.12 -1.01 17.31
CA ALA A 249 -23.20 -2.40 16.86
C ALA A 249 -21.86 -2.92 16.31
N ALA A 250 -21.12 -2.09 15.56
CA ALA A 250 -19.76 -2.41 15.11
C ALA A 250 -18.77 -2.61 16.26
N ALA A 251 -18.90 -1.85 17.35
CA ALA A 251 -18.04 -1.99 18.53
C ALA A 251 -18.42 -3.24 19.34
N GLU A 252 -19.71 -3.54 19.48
CA GLU A 252 -20.20 -4.77 20.11
C GLU A 252 -19.73 -6.01 19.34
N ALA A 253 -19.83 -6.02 18.00
CA ALA A 253 -19.33 -7.10 17.15
C ALA A 253 -17.80 -7.28 17.19
N LEU A 254 -17.02 -6.22 17.49
CA LEU A 254 -15.59 -6.35 17.77
C LEU A 254 -15.34 -7.01 19.12
N VAL A 255 -16.07 -6.60 20.16
CA VAL A 255 -15.96 -7.11 21.53
C VAL A 255 -16.39 -8.57 21.63
N ASP A 256 -17.45 -8.98 20.93
CA ASP A 256 -17.96 -10.35 20.95
C ASP A 256 -16.97 -11.37 20.36
N ALA A 257 -16.04 -10.93 19.49
CA ALA A 257 -14.98 -11.77 18.95
C ALA A 257 -13.75 -11.91 19.88
N VAL A 258 -13.55 -10.99 20.85
CA VAL A 258 -12.39 -10.99 21.76
C VAL A 258 -12.20 -12.30 22.55
N PRO A 259 -13.24 -13.01 23.05
CA PRO A 259 -13.08 -14.31 23.71
C PRO A 259 -12.48 -15.42 22.82
N TYR A 260 -12.47 -15.21 21.51
CA TYR A 260 -12.02 -16.15 20.48
C TYR A 260 -10.75 -15.67 19.75
N ALA A 261 -10.18 -14.55 20.22
CA ALA A 261 -8.95 -14.01 19.70
C ALA A 261 -7.72 -14.64 20.37
N PHE A 262 -6.57 -14.53 19.71
CA PHE A 262 -5.26 -14.82 20.28
C PHE A 262 -5.08 -14.09 21.62
N PRO A 263 -4.36 -14.68 22.61
CA PRO A 263 -4.20 -14.09 23.92
C PRO A 263 -3.68 -12.65 23.86
N THR A 264 -4.07 -11.85 24.86
CA THR A 264 -3.69 -10.43 24.99
C THR A 264 -4.20 -9.49 23.88
N ALA A 265 -5.34 -9.78 23.24
CA ALA A 265 -5.96 -8.94 22.19
C ALA A 265 -5.92 -7.40 22.44
N ALA A 266 -6.14 -6.93 23.68
CA ALA A 266 -6.08 -5.51 24.04
C ALA A 266 -4.66 -4.87 24.06
N GLU A 267 -3.64 -5.69 23.88
CA GLU A 267 -2.20 -5.35 23.80
C GLU A 267 -1.62 -5.75 22.41
N THR A 268 -2.40 -6.44 21.57
CA THR A 268 -1.98 -6.89 20.23
C THR A 268 -1.87 -5.71 19.27
N ASP A 269 -0.66 -5.53 18.75
CA ASP A 269 -0.30 -4.65 17.62
C ASP A 269 -0.01 -5.47 16.34
N PHE A 270 0.45 -4.81 15.27
CA PHE A 270 0.88 -5.49 14.05
C PHE A 270 1.98 -6.53 14.30
N GLY A 271 2.95 -6.27 15.18
CA GLY A 271 4.03 -7.22 15.46
C GLY A 271 3.52 -8.51 16.10
N VAL A 272 2.66 -8.39 17.10
CA VAL A 272 2.04 -9.54 17.79
C VAL A 272 1.06 -10.28 16.89
N GLY A 273 0.19 -9.57 16.17
CA GLY A 273 -0.82 -10.19 15.30
C GLY A 273 -0.20 -10.87 14.07
N ASN A 274 0.75 -10.21 13.40
CA ASN A 274 1.47 -10.80 12.27
C ASN A 274 2.31 -12.00 12.72
N GLY A 275 2.96 -11.93 13.89
CA GLY A 275 3.67 -13.06 14.48
C GLY A 275 2.76 -14.27 14.72
N ALA A 276 1.59 -14.07 15.34
CA ALA A 276 0.60 -15.12 15.55
C ALA A 276 0.05 -15.70 14.24
N TRP A 277 -0.10 -14.87 13.21
CA TRP A 277 -0.49 -15.31 11.86
C TRP A 277 0.58 -16.19 11.21
N TYR A 278 1.83 -15.72 11.15
CA TYR A 278 2.96 -16.45 10.56
C TYR A 278 3.30 -17.75 11.30
N ASP A 279 3.12 -17.80 12.63
CA ASP A 279 3.27 -19.02 13.44
C ASP A 279 2.11 -20.02 13.26
N GLY A 280 1.10 -19.71 12.43
CA GLY A 280 -0.08 -20.55 12.20
C GLY A 280 -0.98 -20.70 13.43
N LYS A 281 -1.01 -19.67 14.29
CA LYS A 281 -1.72 -19.67 15.58
C LYS A 281 -3.11 -19.05 15.53
N VAL A 282 -3.49 -18.44 14.42
CA VAL A 282 -4.82 -17.86 14.22
C VAL A 282 -5.40 -18.26 12.87
N ALA A 283 -6.71 -18.50 12.82
CA ALA A 283 -7.39 -18.81 11.55
C ALA A 283 -7.66 -17.57 10.70
N PHE A 284 -7.94 -16.43 11.33
CA PHE A 284 -8.26 -15.18 10.66
C PHE A 284 -7.43 -14.01 11.18
N ILE A 285 -7.10 -13.08 10.30
CA ILE A 285 -6.57 -11.76 10.67
C ILE A 285 -7.11 -10.73 9.69
N GLU A 286 -7.60 -9.61 10.21
CA GLU A 286 -7.90 -8.44 9.39
C GLU A 286 -6.64 -7.60 9.32
N ASN A 287 -6.11 -7.34 8.13
CA ASN A 287 -4.87 -6.57 7.98
C ASN A 287 -4.77 -5.87 6.61
N TRP A 288 -3.74 -5.05 6.45
CA TRP A 288 -3.34 -4.48 5.18
C TRP A 288 -2.83 -5.55 4.19
N THR A 289 -2.82 -5.20 2.90
CA THR A 289 -2.51 -6.11 1.80
C THR A 289 -1.05 -6.57 1.78
N ASP A 290 -0.13 -5.79 2.36
CA ASP A 290 1.30 -6.09 2.53
C ASP A 290 1.57 -7.41 3.28
N LEU A 291 0.70 -7.80 4.24
CA LEU A 291 0.79 -9.08 4.97
C LEU A 291 0.89 -10.29 4.01
N GLY A 292 0.26 -10.19 2.84
CA GLY A 292 0.31 -11.23 1.81
C GLY A 292 1.73 -11.57 1.35
N VAL A 293 2.65 -10.60 1.32
CA VAL A 293 4.04 -10.78 0.87
C VAL A 293 4.84 -11.68 1.83
N GLY A 294 4.49 -11.67 3.13
CA GLY A 294 5.12 -12.53 4.13
C GLY A 294 4.44 -13.88 4.37
N SER A 295 3.35 -14.19 3.64
CA SER A 295 2.43 -15.29 3.95
C SER A 295 2.50 -16.51 3.00
N GLU A 296 3.59 -16.68 2.24
CA GLU A 296 3.82 -17.83 1.34
C GLU A 296 4.48 -19.05 2.02
#